data_AF-A0A8T4E8W1-F1
#
_entry.id   AF-A0A8T4E8W1-F1
#
_cell.length_a   1.000
_cell.length_b   1.000
_cell.length_c   1.000
_cell.angle_alpha   90.00
_cell.angle_beta   90.00
_cell.angle_gamma   90.00
#
_symmetry.space_group_name_H-M   'P 1'
#
loop_
_entity.id
_entity.type
_entity.pdbx_description
1 polymer ?
#
loop_
_entity_poly.entity_id
_entity_poly.type
_entity_poly.pdbx_seq_one_letter_code
_entity_poly.pdbx_strand_id
1 'polypeptide(L)'
;MQKRISIPYETSAEPSHGLTEEEPLKVNVFTSKYCAFCQEALDLARLAVDRLSFLNQKIEVVETMIDDKPGLVESLNIIALPIIQVGSTRVVGLPDQEDIEKLVQKRMFNLD
;
A
#
# COMPACT_ATOMS: atom_id res chain seq x y z
N MET A 1 -10.24 42.70 49.28
CA MET A 1 -10.11 41.31 49.77
C MET A 1 -10.91 40.40 48.85
N GLN A 2 -10.27 39.73 47.91
CA GLN A 2 -10.91 38.79 46.98
C GLN A 2 -10.75 37.37 47.53
N LYS A 3 -11.87 36.66 47.73
CA LYS A 3 -11.87 35.24 48.12
C LYS A 3 -11.53 34.40 46.89
N ARG A 4 -10.43 33.65 46.96
CA ARG A 4 -10.04 32.63 45.98
C ARG A 4 -10.95 31.41 46.14
N ILE A 5 -11.61 30.99 45.07
CA ILE A 5 -12.22 29.66 44.96
C ILE A 5 -11.22 28.81 44.19
N SER A 6 -10.68 27.79 44.85
CA SER A 6 -9.80 26.78 44.26
C SER A 6 -10.68 25.69 43.66
N ILE A 7 -10.63 25.50 42.35
CA ILE A 7 -11.22 24.33 41.68
C ILE A 7 -10.10 23.29 41.54
N PRO A 8 -10.25 22.07 42.07
CA PRO A 8 -9.29 21.00 41.85
C PRO A 8 -9.36 20.54 40.40
N TYR A 9 -8.21 20.53 39.73
CA TYR A 9 -8.05 20.02 38.37
C TYR A 9 -8.05 18.48 38.45
N GLU A 10 -9.17 17.86 38.12
CA GLU A 10 -9.23 16.42 37.90
C GLU A 10 -8.43 16.08 36.64
N THR A 11 -7.29 15.44 36.85
CA THR A 11 -6.47 14.80 35.83
C THR A 11 -7.29 13.68 35.18
N SER A 12 -8.02 13.99 34.12
CA SER A 12 -8.39 12.98 33.13
C SER A 12 -7.13 12.66 32.34
N ALA A 13 -6.55 11.48 32.62
CA ALA A 13 -5.47 10.90 31.83
C ALA A 13 -5.84 10.96 30.35
N GLU A 14 -5.11 11.77 29.59
CA GLU A 14 -5.17 11.76 28.14
C GLU A 14 -4.72 10.36 27.68
N PRO A 15 -5.45 9.68 26.79
CA PRO A 15 -4.88 8.56 26.08
C PRO A 15 -3.74 9.13 25.26
N SER A 16 -2.51 8.75 25.59
CA SER A 16 -1.34 9.00 24.77
C SER A 16 -1.60 8.37 23.41
N HIS A 17 -2.05 9.17 22.44
CA HIS A 17 -2.02 8.83 21.04
C HIS A 17 -0.53 8.66 20.68
N GLY A 18 -0.05 7.43 20.81
CA GLY A 18 1.19 7.00 20.19
C GLY A 18 1.08 7.36 18.72
N LEU A 19 2.13 7.99 18.19
CA LEU A 19 2.32 8.24 16.77
C LEU A 19 2.03 6.92 16.03
N THR A 20 0.85 6.79 15.43
CA THR A 20 0.58 5.70 14.50
C THR A 20 1.54 5.94 13.34
N GLU A 21 2.61 5.14 13.26
CA GLU A 21 3.39 5.03 12.04
C GLU A 21 2.38 4.79 10.91
N GLU A 22 2.29 5.72 9.96
CA GLU A 22 1.39 5.56 8.83
C GLU A 22 1.73 4.24 8.13
N GLU A 23 0.75 3.34 7.99
CA GLU A 23 0.97 2.08 7.31
C GLU A 23 1.51 2.34 5.89
N PRO A 24 2.54 1.61 5.44
CA PRO A 24 3.11 1.83 4.12
C PRO A 24 2.07 1.60 3.03
N LEU A 25 2.12 2.43 1.99
CA LEU A 25 1.34 2.18 0.78
C LEU A 25 1.85 0.90 0.13
N LYS A 26 0.96 -0.09 0.00
CA LYS A 26 1.31 -1.39 -0.57
C LYS A 26 1.04 -1.44 -2.08
N VAL A 27 2.05 -1.85 -2.82
CA VAL A 27 1.96 -2.29 -4.22
C VAL A 27 1.97 -3.81 -4.21
N ASN A 28 0.79 -4.42 -4.33
CA ASN A 28 0.66 -5.88 -4.31
C ASN A 28 0.90 -6.42 -5.73
N VAL A 29 1.80 -7.38 -5.88
CA VAL A 29 2.06 -8.07 -7.14
C VAL A 29 1.66 -9.53 -6.98
N PHE A 30 0.58 -9.93 -7.66
CA PHE A 30 0.12 -11.31 -7.66
C PHE A 30 0.86 -12.09 -8.76
N THR A 31 1.49 -13.20 -8.37
CA THR A 31 2.38 -14.01 -9.21
C THR A 31 2.02 -15.50 -9.16
N SER A 32 2.59 -16.28 -10.09
CA SER A 32 2.54 -17.74 -10.10
C SER A 32 3.85 -18.28 -10.65
N LYS A 33 4.28 -19.46 -10.21
CA LYS A 33 5.44 -20.18 -10.73
C LYS A 33 5.33 -20.56 -12.22
N TYR A 34 4.12 -20.53 -12.77
CA TYR A 34 3.85 -20.85 -14.18
C TYR A 34 3.78 -19.63 -15.09
N CYS A 35 3.95 -18.42 -14.53
CA CYS A 35 3.80 -17.16 -15.24
C CYS A 35 5.14 -16.68 -15.79
N ALA A 36 5.27 -16.62 -17.12
CA ALA A 36 6.51 -16.22 -17.79
C ALA A 36 6.93 -14.77 -17.52
N PHE A 37 5.97 -13.88 -17.21
CA PHE A 37 6.20 -12.43 -17.07
C PHE A 37 6.19 -11.95 -15.61
N CYS A 38 5.97 -12.83 -14.64
CA CYS A 38 5.71 -12.40 -13.27
C CYS A 38 6.94 -11.84 -12.57
N GLN A 39 8.13 -12.39 -12.86
CA GLN A 39 9.38 -11.86 -12.32
C GLN A 39 9.66 -10.45 -12.85
N GLU A 40 9.43 -10.24 -14.15
CA GLU A 40 9.62 -8.94 -14.79
C GLU A 40 8.67 -7.89 -14.22
N ALA A 41 7.39 -8.24 -14.01
CA ALA A 41 6.42 -7.34 -13.37
C ALA A 41 6.81 -6.98 -11.93
N LEU A 42 7.34 -7.94 -11.17
CA LEU A 42 7.81 -7.69 -9.81
C LEU A 42 9.01 -6.74 -9.78
N ASP A 43 9.94 -6.91 -10.72
CA ASP A 43 11.12 -6.06 -10.84
C ASP A 43 10.75 -4.64 -11.30
N LEU A 44 9.81 -4.50 -12.25
CA LEU A 44 9.26 -3.21 -12.66
C LEU A 44 8.54 -2.51 -11.51
N ALA A 45 7.78 -3.23 -10.69
CA ALA A 45 7.11 -2.66 -9.52
C ALA A 45 8.11 -2.13 -8.50
N ARG A 46 9.19 -2.87 -8.22
CA ARG A 46 10.29 -2.42 -7.34
C ARG A 46 10.97 -1.19 -7.90
N LEU A 47 11.29 -1.18 -9.19
CA LEU A 47 11.93 -0.05 -9.85
C LEU A 47 11.06 1.22 -9.82
N ALA A 48 9.75 1.08 -10.04
CA ALA A 48 8.80 2.18 -9.93
C ALA A 48 8.74 2.75 -8.50
N VAL A 49 8.69 1.88 -7.48
CA VAL A 49 8.69 2.31 -6.08
C VAL A 49 10.00 3.00 -5.68
N ASP A 50 11.14 2.46 -6.10
CA ASP A 50 12.46 3.05 -5.85
C ASP A 50 12.56 4.46 -6.44
N ARG A 51 12.00 4.67 -7.64
CA ARG A 51 11.94 6.01 -8.23
C ARG A 51 11.07 6.98 -7.47
N LEU A 52 10.07 6.51 -6.72
CA LEU A 52 9.18 7.35 -5.92
C LEU A 52 9.65 7.53 -4.46
N SER A 53 10.78 6.92 -4.08
CA SER A 53 11.34 6.98 -2.72
C SER A 53 11.60 8.39 -2.20
N PHE A 54 11.77 9.37 -3.09
CA PHE A 54 11.96 10.77 -2.72
C PHE A 54 10.71 11.45 -2.14
N LEU A 55 9.52 10.84 -2.26
CA LEU A 55 8.25 11.43 -1.85
C LEU A 55 7.97 11.35 -0.33
N ASN A 56 8.95 10.91 0.47
CA ASN A 56 8.89 10.78 1.94
C ASN A 56 7.69 9.96 2.47
N GLN A 57 7.01 9.22 1.60
CA GLN A 57 5.99 8.24 1.93
C GLN A 57 6.59 6.84 1.85
N LYS A 58 6.32 6.01 2.86
CA LYS A 58 6.76 4.62 2.87
C LYS A 58 5.90 3.82 1.89
N ILE A 59 6.52 3.27 0.84
CA ILE A 59 5.87 2.42 -0.16
C ILE A 59 6.54 1.06 -0.12
N GLU A 60 5.75 -0.01 -0.14
CA GLU A 60 6.23 -1.39 -0.05
C GLU A 60 5.70 -2.22 -1.22
N VAL A 61 6.58 -2.97 -1.89
CA VAL A 61 6.18 -3.97 -2.89
C VAL A 61 6.00 -5.32 -2.22
N VAL A 62 4.79 -5.87 -2.30
CA VAL A 62 4.42 -7.15 -1.69
C VAL A 62 4.11 -8.17 -2.78
N GLU A 63 4.96 -9.18 -2.91
CA GLU A 63 4.67 -10.32 -3.77
C GLU A 63 3.67 -11.28 -3.10
N THR A 64 2.67 -11.73 -3.86
CA THR A 64 1.75 -12.79 -3.44
C THR A 64 1.69 -13.89 -4.51
N MET A 65 2.32 -15.03 -4.22
CA MET A 65 2.21 -16.22 -5.04
C MET A 65 0.83 -16.86 -4.86
N ILE A 66 0.04 -16.90 -5.92
CA ILE A 66 -1.34 -17.40 -5.86
C ILE A 66 -1.42 -18.93 -5.83
N ASP A 67 -0.36 -19.62 -6.25
CA ASP A 67 -0.31 -21.08 -6.27
C ASP A 67 -0.49 -21.68 -4.86
N ASP A 68 -0.04 -20.96 -3.83
CA ASP A 68 -0.15 -21.36 -2.42
C ASP A 68 -1.48 -20.91 -1.79
N LYS A 69 -2.26 -20.09 -2.50
CA LYS A 69 -3.46 -19.41 -1.98
C LYS A 69 -4.62 -19.45 -2.99
N PRO A 70 -5.16 -20.63 -3.33
CA PRO A 70 -6.20 -20.77 -4.35
C PRO A 70 -7.47 -19.93 -4.08
N GLY A 71 -7.83 -19.72 -2.80
CA GLY A 71 -8.97 -18.86 -2.45
C GLY A 71 -8.81 -17.38 -2.87
N LEU A 72 -7.58 -16.91 -3.10
CA LEU A 72 -7.35 -15.56 -3.64
C LEU A 72 -7.78 -15.44 -5.09
N VAL A 73 -7.67 -16.52 -5.88
CA VAL A 73 -8.06 -16.52 -7.29
C VAL A 73 -9.55 -16.21 -7.44
N GLU A 74 -10.38 -16.87 -6.63
CA GLU A 74 -11.82 -16.67 -6.62
C GLU A 74 -12.21 -15.32 -6.02
N SER A 75 -11.71 -14.99 -4.83
CA SER A 75 -12.09 -13.77 -4.11
C SER A 75 -11.68 -12.49 -4.83
N LEU A 76 -10.59 -12.50 -5.59
CA LEU A 76 -10.11 -11.35 -6.38
C LEU A 76 -10.49 -11.44 -7.86
N ASN A 77 -11.23 -12.47 -8.29
CA ASN A 77 -11.55 -12.75 -9.68
C ASN A 77 -10.30 -12.64 -10.59
N ILE A 78 -9.23 -13.36 -10.22
CA ILE A 78 -7.97 -13.38 -10.97
C ILE A 78 -8.17 -14.24 -12.22
N ILE A 79 -8.18 -13.60 -13.39
CA ILE A 79 -8.32 -14.27 -14.69
C ILE A 79 -6.99 -14.43 -15.44
N ALA A 80 -5.97 -13.65 -15.06
CA ALA A 80 -4.65 -13.64 -15.68
C ALA A 80 -3.61 -13.08 -14.69
N LEU A 81 -2.34 -13.36 -14.96
CA LEU A 81 -1.19 -12.91 -14.19
C LEU A 81 -0.11 -12.34 -15.12
N PRO A 82 0.79 -11.47 -14.62
CA PRO A 82 0.78 -10.89 -13.27
C PRO A 82 -0.36 -9.89 -13.07
N ILE A 83 -0.68 -9.58 -11.81
CA ILE A 83 -1.56 -8.45 -11.46
C ILE A 83 -0.80 -7.53 -10.53
N ILE A 84 -0.77 -6.24 -10.85
CA ILE A 84 -0.25 -5.20 -9.96
C ILE A 84 -1.43 -4.43 -9.40
N GLN A 85 -1.55 -4.37 -8.08
CA GLN A 85 -2.63 -3.70 -7.37
C GLN A 85 -2.10 -2.66 -6.40
N VAL A 86 -2.63 -1.44 -6.51
CA VAL A 86 -2.32 -0.31 -5.62
C VAL A 86 -3.64 0.23 -5.09
N GLY A 87 -3.90 0.05 -3.79
CA GLY A 87 -5.22 0.31 -3.21
C GLY A 87 -6.31 -0.56 -3.86
N SER A 88 -7.36 0.06 -4.40
CA SER A 88 -8.44 -0.60 -5.14
C SER A 88 -8.17 -0.76 -6.64
N THR A 89 -7.15 -0.07 -7.17
CA THR A 89 -6.86 -0.07 -8.60
C THR A 89 -5.92 -1.22 -8.94
N ARG A 90 -6.22 -1.92 -10.03
CA ARG A 90 -5.44 -3.07 -10.51
C ARG A 90 -5.13 -2.96 -11.99
N VAL A 91 -3.95 -3.44 -12.36
CA VAL A 91 -3.51 -3.66 -13.74
C VAL A 91 -3.16 -5.12 -13.93
N VAL A 92 -3.62 -5.69 -15.04
CA VAL A 92 -3.43 -7.09 -15.40
C VAL A 92 -2.45 -7.17 -16.56
N GLY A 93 -1.48 -8.08 -16.48
CA GLY A 93 -0.41 -8.23 -17.46
C GLY A 93 0.88 -7.52 -17.02
N LEU A 94 1.73 -7.21 -18.00
CA LEU A 94 3.03 -6.59 -17.79
C LEU A 94 2.96 -5.10 -18.24
N PRO A 95 2.62 -4.16 -17.35
CA PRO A 95 2.67 -2.74 -17.67
C PRO A 95 4.12 -2.26 -17.79
N ASP A 96 4.31 -1.09 -18.38
CA ASP A 96 5.60 -0.41 -18.28
C ASP A 96 5.79 0.20 -16.88
N GLN A 97 7.02 0.67 -16.62
CA GLN A 97 7.35 1.28 -15.35
C GLN A 97 6.53 2.57 -15.08
N GLU A 98 6.32 3.40 -16.11
CA GLU A 98 5.64 4.68 -15.97
C GLU A 98 4.17 4.52 -15.58
N ASP A 99 3.51 3.48 -16.08
CA ASP A 99 2.15 3.13 -15.73
C ASP A 99 2.04 2.76 -14.25
N ILE A 100 3.00 2.00 -13.72
CA ILE A 100 3.05 1.67 -12.29
C ILE A 100 3.27 2.94 -11.46
N GLU A 101 4.20 3.81 -11.86
CA GLU A 101 4.44 5.08 -11.19
C GLU A 101 3.17 5.95 -11.14
N LYS A 102 2.44 6.05 -12.26
CA LYS A 102 1.17 6.79 -12.33
C LYS A 102 0.11 6.20 -11.40
N LEU A 103 0.01 4.88 -11.27
CA LEU A 103 -0.93 4.24 -10.34
C LEU A 103 -0.60 4.58 -8.90
N VAL A 104 0.67 4.49 -8.53
CA VAL A 104 1.14 4.83 -7.18
C VAL A 104 0.88 6.30 -6.87
N GLN A 105 1.26 7.20 -7.77
CA GLN A 105 1.02 8.64 -7.61
C GLN A 105 -0.46 8.97 -7.49
N LYS A 106 -1.33 8.42 -8.36
CA LYS A 106 -2.78 8.62 -8.26
C LYS A 106 -3.30 8.23 -6.88
N ARG A 107 -2.83 7.10 -6.36
CA ARG A 107 -3.22 6.64 -5.04
C ARG A 107 -2.69 7.54 -3.92
N MET A 108 -1.44 8.00 -4.01
CA MET A 108 -0.84 8.91 -3.03
C MET A 108 -1.61 10.23 -2.93
N PHE A 109 -2.12 10.75 -4.06
CA PHE A 109 -2.85 12.01 -4.12
C PHE A 109 -4.38 11.87 -4.07
N ASN A 110 -4.91 10.66 -3.81
CA ASN A 110 -6.35 10.36 -3.79
C ASN A 110 -7.09 10.80 -5.08
N LEU A 111 -6.49 10.57 -6.25
CA LEU A 111 -7.04 10.92 -7.57
C LEU A 111 -7.85 9.77 -8.19
N ASP A 112 -8.55 9.00 -7.36
CA ASP A 112 -9.32 7.80 -7.74
C ASP A 112 -10.66 8.14 -8.42
#